data_AF-A0A5C7Y4H0-F1
#
_entry.id   AF-A0A5C7Y4H0-F1
#
_cell.length_a   1.000
_cell.length_b   1.000
_cell.length_c   1.000
_cell.angle_alpha   90.00
_cell.angle_beta   90.00
_cell.angle_gamma   90.00
#
_symmetry.space_group_name_H-M   'P 1'
#
loop_
_entity.id
_entity.type
_entity.pdbx_description
1 polymer ?
#
loop_
_entity_poly.entity_id
_entity_poly.type
_entity_poly.pdbx_seq_one_letter_code
_entity_poly.pdbx_strand_id
1 'polypeptide(L)' 'MDESAEALAELLRAHADLNRLSAESADARERRRQAARRLLESGYTMSRIAAELGVTRQAVEGFLKYKARRA' A
#
# COMPACT_ATOMS: atom_id res chain seq x y z
N MET A 1 2.34 -38.91 -7.47
CA MET A 1 1.84 -37.63 -6.96
C MET A 1 0.98 -37.06 -8.07
N ASP A 2 -0.27 -36.72 -7.80
CA ASP A 2 -1.15 -36.11 -8.81
C ASP A 2 -0.72 -34.65 -8.98
N GLU A 3 -0.11 -34.33 -10.12
CA GLU A 3 0.35 -32.99 -10.49
C GLU A 3 -0.78 -31.94 -10.33
N SER A 4 -2.03 -32.35 -10.57
CA SER A 4 -3.21 -31.51 -10.39
C SER A 4 -3.44 -31.16 -8.92
N ALA A 5 -3.20 -32.11 -8.00
CA ALA A 5 -3.34 -31.89 -6.57
C ALA A 5 -2.25 -30.97 -6.02
N GLU A 6 -1.01 -31.09 -6.52
CA GLU A 6 0.09 -30.21 -6.14
C GLU A 6 -0.10 -28.78 -6.67
N ALA A 7 -0.52 -28.63 -7.94
CA ALA A 7 -0.85 -27.33 -8.51
C ALA A 7 -2.00 -26.64 -7.78
N LEU A 8 -3.04 -27.38 -7.37
CA LEU A 8 -4.15 -26.85 -6.58
C LEU A 8 -3.67 -26.38 -5.20
N ALA A 9 -2.83 -27.17 -4.52
CA ALA A 9 -2.27 -26.78 -3.22
C ALA A 9 -1.44 -25.49 -3.34
N GLU A 10 -0.64 -25.36 -4.40
CA GLU A 10 0.14 -24.15 -4.64
C GLU A 10 -0.73 -22.93 -4.92
N LEU A 11 -1.78 -23.08 -5.75
CA LEU A 11 -2.74 -22.00 -6.01
C LEU A 11 -3.38 -21.47 -4.73
N LEU A 12 -3.81 -22.38 -3.84
CA LEU A 12 -4.44 -22.02 -2.57
C LEU A 12 -3.45 -21.30 -1.64
N ARG A 13 -2.19 -21.75 -1.56
CA ARG A 13 -1.14 -21.09 -0.80
C ARG A 13 -0.84 -19.69 -1.33
N ALA A 14 -0.61 -19.56 -2.62
CA ALA A 14 -0.33 -18.29 -3.27
C ALA A 14 -1.49 -17.29 -3.09
N HIS A 15 -2.74 -17.75 -3.14
CA HIS A 15 -3.90 -16.90 -2.90
C HIS A 15 -3.99 -16.42 -1.45
N ALA A 16 -3.73 -17.31 -0.47
CA ALA A 16 -3.68 -16.92 0.93
C ALA A 16 -2.58 -15.89 1.21
N ASP A 17 -1.39 -16.07 0.61
CA ASP A 17 -0.30 -15.11 0.70
C ASP A 17 -0.64 -13.77 0.06
N LEU A 18 -1.27 -13.78 -1.11
CA LEU A 18 -1.73 -12.55 -1.76
C LEU A 18 -2.70 -11.78 -0.87
N ASN A 19 -3.64 -12.46 -0.21
CA ASN A 19 -4.58 -11.83 0.71
C ASN A 19 -3.88 -11.22 1.93
N ARG A 20 -2.94 -11.96 2.54
CA ARG A 20 -2.15 -11.47 3.68
C ARG A 20 -1.30 -10.26 3.30
N LEU A 21 -0.52 -10.35 2.22
CA LEU A 21 0.33 -9.26 1.74
C LEU A 21 -0.50 -8.04 1.32
N SER A 22 -1.69 -8.25 0.76
CA SER A 22 -2.61 -7.17 0.43
C SER A 22 -3.10 -6.42 1.67
N ALA A 23 -3.41 -7.15 2.75
CA ALA A 23 -3.79 -6.55 4.03
C ALA A 23 -2.62 -5.77 4.66
N GLU A 24 -1.43 -6.38 4.75
CA GLU A 24 -0.21 -5.72 5.26
C GLU A 24 0.12 -4.45 4.44
N SER A 25 -0.04 -4.52 3.11
CA SER A 25 0.17 -3.39 2.21
C SER A 25 -0.89 -2.30 2.40
N ALA A 26 -2.15 -2.66 2.67
CA ALA A 26 -3.20 -1.70 2.99
C ALA A 26 -2.88 -0.92 4.27
N ASP A 27 -2.43 -1.62 5.31
CA ASP A 27 -2.02 -1.01 6.58
C ASP A 27 -0.81 -0.10 6.40
N ALA A 28 0.20 -0.55 5.64
CA ALA A 28 1.38 0.27 5.33
C ALA A 28 0.99 1.56 4.57
N ARG A 29 0.05 1.47 3.62
CA ARG A 29 -0.47 2.64 2.89
C ARG A 29 -1.20 3.60 3.83
N GLU A 30 -1.97 3.09 4.79
CA GLU A 30 -2.66 3.94 5.78
C GLU A 30 -1.67 4.64 6.70
N ARG A 31 -0.70 3.92 7.27
CA ARG A 31 0.36 4.55 8.08
C ARG A 31 1.12 5.62 7.30
N ARG A 32 1.46 5.37 6.04
CA ARG A 32 2.09 6.36 5.15
C ARG A 32 1.21 7.60 4.96
N ARG A 33 -0.10 7.43 4.72
CA ARG A 33 -1.04 8.56 4.60
C ARG A 33 -1.10 9.39 5.87
N GLN A 34 -1.22 8.75 7.03
CA GLN A 34 -1.29 9.43 8.32
C GLN A 34 -0.01 10.22 8.61
N ALA A 35 1.16 9.62 8.35
CA ALA A 35 2.45 10.30 8.51
C ALA A 35 2.56 11.52 7.59
N ALA A 36 2.18 11.39 6.32
CA ALA A 36 2.18 12.52 5.38
C ALA A 36 1.23 13.64 5.81
N ARG A 37 0.04 13.32 6.37
CA ARG A 37 -0.89 14.32 6.92
C ARG A 37 -0.29 15.08 8.10
N ARG A 38 0.33 14.38 9.06
CA ARG A 38 1.01 15.01 10.20
C ARG A 38 2.15 15.94 9.77
N LEU A 39 2.86 15.59 8.70
CA LEU A 39 3.89 16.46 8.12
C LEU A 39 3.28 17.73 7.51
N LEU A 40 2.17 17.63 6.79
CA LEU A 40 1.47 18.81 6.26
C LEU A 40 0.98 19.72 7.40
N GLU A 41 0.42 19.13 8.47
CA GLU A 41 -0.02 19.84 9.67
C GLU A 41 1.13 20.52 10.41
N SER A 42 2.35 19.98 10.36
CA SER A 42 3.55 20.61 10.92
C SER A 42 4.22 21.64 10.01
N GLY A 43 3.63 21.93 8.84
CA GLY A 43 4.11 22.95 7.90
C GLY A 43 5.01 22.45 6.78
N TYR A 44 5.18 21.14 6.62
CA TYR A 44 5.82 20.61 5.41
C TYR A 44 4.95 20.86 4.19
N THR A 45 5.59 21.06 3.03
CA THR A 45 4.90 21.10 1.74
C THR A 45 4.88 19.71 1.11
N MET A 46 3.91 19.44 0.23
CA MET A 46 3.87 18.19 -0.54
C MET A 46 5.12 17.99 -1.40
N SER A 47 5.71 19.06 -1.91
CA SER A 47 6.97 18.99 -2.68
C SER A 47 8.15 18.54 -1.83
N ARG A 48 8.23 19.01 -0.56
CA ARG A 48 9.26 18.54 0.38
C ARG A 48 9.06 17.07 0.71
N ILE A 49 7.83 16.66 1.02
CA ILE A 49 7.50 15.24 1.28
C ILE A 49 7.85 14.36 0.08
N ALA A 50 7.56 14.83 -1.14
CA ALA A 50 7.89 14.12 -2.38
C ALA A 50 9.40 13.93 -2.55
N ALA A 51 10.20 14.95 -2.25
CA ALA A 51 11.65 14.88 -2.29
C ALA A 51 12.21 13.85 -1.28
N GLU A 52 11.74 13.86 -0.03
CA GLU A 52 12.17 12.89 1.00
C GLU A 52 11.81 11.43 0.62
N LEU A 53 10.69 11.24 -0.07
CA LEU A 53 10.21 9.92 -0.49
C LEU A 53 10.79 9.46 -1.84
N GLY A 54 11.53 10.32 -2.56
CA GLY A 54 12.01 10.01 -3.91
C GLY A 54 10.89 9.82 -4.94
N VAL A 55 9.75 10.50 -4.77
CA VAL A 55 8.59 10.41 -5.67
C VAL A 55 8.19 11.77 -6.22
N THR A 56 7.25 11.79 -7.16
CA THR A 56 6.68 13.06 -7.66
C THR A 56 5.69 13.65 -6.67
N ARG A 57 5.50 14.98 -6.70
CA ARG A 57 4.42 15.64 -5.95
C ARG A 57 3.05 15.04 -6.27
N GLN A 58 2.79 14.69 -7.53
CA GLN A 58 1.54 14.06 -7.95
C GLN A 58 1.34 12.69 -7.29
N ALA A 59 2.41 11.90 -7.08
CA ALA A 59 2.31 10.64 -6.35
C ALA A 59 1.89 10.86 -4.89
N VAL A 60 2.40 11.92 -4.24
CA VAL A 60 1.99 12.34 -2.89
C VAL A 60 0.52 12.72 -2.86
N GLU A 61 0.08 13.57 -3.79
CA GLU A 61 -1.33 13.94 -3.91
C GLU A 61 -2.23 12.72 -4.14
N GLY A 62 -1.79 11.79 -4.99
CA GLY A 62 -2.53 10.57 -5.32
C GLY A 62 -2.78 9.70 -4.10
N PHE A 63 -1.75 9.41 -3.29
CA PHE A 63 -1.96 8.58 -2.11
C PHE A 63 -2.64 9.32 -0.95
N LEU A 64 -2.54 10.64 -0.85
CA LEU A 64 -3.27 11.43 0.14
C LEU A 64 -4.79 11.45 -0.15
N LYS A 65 -5.16 11.51 -1.43
CA LYS A 65 -6.55 11.49 -1.90
C LYS A 65 -7.17 10.10 -1.92
N TYR A 66 -6.36 9.04 -1.87
CA TYR A 66 -6.84 7.67 -1.88
C TYR A 66 -7.73 7.40 -0.65
N LYS A 67 -9.04 7.39 -0.87
CA LYS A 67 -10.01 6.77 0.04
C LYS A 67 -9.99 5.28 -0.30
N ALA A 68 -9.59 4.44 0.66
CA ALA A 68 -9.81 3.01 0.53
C ALA A 68 -11.32 2.82 0.25
N ARG A 69 -11.67 2.34 -0.95
CA ARG A 69 -13.03 1.90 -1.19
C ARG A 69 -13.22 0.69 -0.28
N ARG A 70 -14.19 0.76 0.63
CA ARG A 70 -14.67 -0.44 1.33
C ARG A 70 -15.16 -1.40 0.25
N ALA A 71 -14.47 -2.52 0.11
CA ALA A 71 -15.04 -3.73 -0.47
C ALA A 71 -15.90 -4.40 0.59
#